data_AF-A0A2N1VJ54-F1
#
_entry.id   AF-A0A2N1VJ54-F1
#
_cell.length_a   1.000
_cell.length_b   1.000
_cell.length_c   1.000
_cell.angle_alpha   90.00
_cell.angle_beta   90.00
_cell.angle_gamma   90.00
#
_symmetry.space_group_name_H-M   'P 1'
#
loop_
_entity.id
_entity.type
_entity.pdbx_description
1 polymer ?
#
loop_
_entity_poly.entity_id
_entity_poly.type
_entity_poly.pdbx_seq_one_letter_code
_entity_poly.pdbx_strand_id
1 'polypeptide(L)'
;MAACESEDSRIQRYTDIYYDIMVAKETYLDSALAAGAIDSIMKHYGYDISTFEKESYELFMKDRKNFTTIIDSVRKRAEAEMRAILSEKEKARDTTTVKE
;
A
#
# COMPACT_ATOMS: atom_id res chain seq x y z
N MET A 1 1.05 7.29 29.61
CA MET A 1 2.44 7.19 29.15
C MET A 1 2.41 7.28 27.63
N ALA A 2 2.81 8.41 27.05
CA ALA A 2 2.92 8.54 25.60
C ALA A 2 4.18 7.78 25.17
N ALA A 3 4.01 6.67 24.45
CA ALA A 3 5.13 6.02 23.79
C ALA A 3 5.67 7.01 22.75
N CYS A 4 6.91 7.48 22.94
CA CYS A 4 7.62 8.21 21.90
C CYS A 4 7.88 7.21 20.77
N GLU A 5 6.99 7.16 19.79
CA GLU A 5 7.25 6.45 18.55
C GLU A 5 8.45 7.13 17.87
N SER A 6 9.45 6.34 17.48
CA SER A 6 10.57 6.88 16.70
C SER A 6 10.07 7.27 15.32
N GLU A 7 10.73 8.28 14.74
CA GLU A 7 10.41 8.74 13.40
C GLU A 7 10.53 7.62 12.35
N ASP A 8 11.53 6.75 12.49
CA ASP A 8 11.70 5.58 11.63
C ASP A 8 10.50 4.62 11.70
N SER A 9 9.99 4.33 12.90
CA SER A 9 8.82 3.46 13.07
C SER A 9 7.55 4.10 12.50
N ARG A 10 7.44 5.42 12.62
CA ARG A 10 6.34 6.20 12.06
C ARG A 10 6.35 6.17 10.52
N ILE A 11 7.50 6.47 9.92
CA ILE A 11 7.70 6.42 8.46
C ILE A 11 7.42 5.00 7.94
N GLN A 12 7.95 3.98 8.61
CA GLN A 12 7.72 2.59 8.24
C GLN A 12 6.24 2.24 8.22
N ARG A 13 5.51 2.55 9.30
CA ARG A 13 4.07 2.31 9.37
C ARG A 13 3.32 3.03 8.26
N TYR A 14 3.64 4.29 8.01
CA TYR A 14 3.05 5.06 6.91
C TYR A 14 3.30 4.39 5.54
N THR A 15 4.52 3.92 5.29
CA THR A 15 4.87 3.24 4.03
C THR A 15 4.18 1.90 3.86
N ASP A 16 3.98 1.15 4.95
CA ASP A 16 3.29 -0.14 4.92
C ASP A 16 1.80 0.05 4.61
N ILE A 17 1.15 1.02 5.26
CA ILE A 17 -0.24 1.40 4.93
C ILE A 17 -0.35 1.83 3.46
N TYR A 18 0.56 2.69 2.99
CA TYR A 18 0.53 3.17 1.62
C TYR A 18 0.72 2.04 0.60
N TYR A 19 1.62 1.09 0.89
CA TYR A 19 1.81 -0.12 0.10
C TYR A 19 0.53 -0.96 0.02
N ASP A 20 -0.09 -1.26 1.16
CA ASP A 20 -1.30 -2.08 1.23
C ASP A 20 -2.47 -1.44 0.47
N ILE A 21 -2.61 -0.11 0.55
CA ILE A 21 -3.59 0.66 -0.23
C ILE A 21 -3.35 0.50 -1.73
N MET A 22 -2.10 0.55 -2.19
CA MET A 22 -1.78 0.36 -3.61
C MET A 22 -2.14 -1.04 -4.08
N VAL A 23 -1.79 -2.06 -3.30
CA VAL A 23 -2.14 -3.45 -3.61
C VAL A 23 -3.65 -3.65 -3.66
N ALA A 24 -4.40 -3.07 -2.72
CA ALA A 24 -5.85 -3.17 -2.70
C ALA A 24 -6.49 -2.55 -3.95
N LYS A 25 -6.02 -1.38 -4.40
CA LYS A 25 -6.52 -0.71 -5.60
C LYS A 25 -6.27 -1.51 -6.87
N GLU A 26 -5.13 -2.16 -6.98
CA GLU A 26 -4.81 -3.00 -8.14
C GLU A 26 -5.53 -4.36 -8.09
N THR A 27 -5.79 -4.88 -6.88
CA THR A 27 -6.47 -6.16 -6.69
C THR A 27 -7.97 -6.06 -6.96
N TYR A 28 -8.61 -4.98 -6.51
CA TYR A 28 -10.05 -4.78 -6.65
C TYR A 28 -10.35 -3.75 -7.74
N LEU A 29 -10.75 -4.24 -8.92
CA LEU A 29 -11.20 -3.39 -10.03
C LEU A 29 -12.49 -2.62 -9.71
N ASP A 30 -13.30 -3.14 -8.78
CA ASP A 30 -14.48 -2.46 -8.27
C ASP A 30 -14.09 -1.43 -7.21
N SER A 31 -14.45 -0.17 -7.44
CA SER A 31 -14.07 0.95 -6.60
C SER A 31 -14.69 0.91 -5.20
N ALA A 32 -15.88 0.32 -5.04
CA ALA A 32 -16.53 0.17 -3.75
C ALA A 32 -15.87 -0.95 -2.92
N LEU A 33 -15.51 -2.07 -3.56
CA LEU A 33 -14.73 -3.13 -2.92
C LEU A 33 -13.32 -2.63 -2.52
N ALA A 34 -12.66 -1.87 -3.40
CA ALA A 34 -11.38 -1.24 -3.09
C ALA A 34 -11.49 -0.29 -1.90
N ALA A 35 -12.53 0.55 -1.85
CA ALA A 35 -12.75 1.47 -0.74
C ALA A 35 -12.97 0.73 0.60
N GLY A 36 -13.76 -0.36 0.61
CA GLY A 36 -13.96 -1.19 1.80
C GLY A 36 -12.68 -1.87 2.29
N ALA A 37 -11.84 -2.33 1.36
CA ALA A 37 -10.53 -2.89 1.68
C ALA A 37 -9.58 -1.83 2.26
N ILE A 38 -9.55 -0.63 1.67
CA ILE A 38 -8.74 0.49 2.15
C ILE A 38 -9.15 0.92 3.57
N ASP A 39 -10.45 1.02 3.85
CA ASP A 39 -10.94 1.33 5.19
C ASP A 39 -10.53 0.26 6.21
N SER A 40 -10.57 -1.01 5.83
CA SER A 40 -10.12 -2.12 6.67
C SER A 40 -8.62 -2.08 6.94
N ILE A 41 -7.81 -1.77 5.92
CA ILE A 41 -6.36 -1.58 6.04
C ILE A 41 -6.08 -0.44 7.02
N MET A 42 -6.66 0.74 6.81
CA MET A 42 -6.43 1.88 7.69
C MET A 42 -6.77 1.56 9.15
N LYS A 43 -7.93 0.94 9.39
CA LYS A 43 -8.35 0.52 10.73
C LYS A 43 -7.40 -0.48 11.38
N HIS A 44 -6.83 -1.41 10.60
CA HIS A 44 -5.86 -2.37 11.11
C HIS A 44 -4.63 -1.69 11.73
N TYR A 45 -4.17 -0.61 11.12
CA TYR A 45 -3.05 0.19 11.61
C TYR A 45 -3.45 1.26 12.64
N GLY A 46 -4.73 1.36 13.00
CA GLY A 46 -5.24 2.39 13.91
C GLY A 46 -5.38 3.76 13.26
N TYR A 47 -5.49 3.81 11.93
CA TYR A 47 -5.69 5.02 11.14
C TYR A 47 -7.15 5.16 10.68
N ASP A 48 -7.54 6.40 10.45
CA ASP A 48 -8.62 6.76 9.53
C ASP A 48 -8.05 7.60 8.38
N ILE A 49 -8.91 7.96 7.42
CA ILE A 49 -8.50 8.77 6.26
C ILE A 49 -7.91 10.11 6.71
N SER A 50 -8.49 10.76 7.71
CA SER A 50 -8.07 12.07 8.18
C SER A 50 -6.70 12.02 8.86
N THR A 51 -6.45 11.01 9.71
CA THR A 51 -5.14 10.84 10.35
C THR A 51 -4.07 10.50 9.33
N PHE A 52 -4.40 9.69 8.33
CA PHE A 52 -3.48 9.33 7.26
C PHE A 52 -3.11 10.54 6.40
N GLU A 53 -4.10 11.33 5.96
CA GLU A 53 -3.87 12.56 5.18
C GLU A 53 -3.05 13.60 5.94
N LYS A 54 -3.35 13.78 7.23
CA LYS A 54 -2.59 14.67 8.10
C LYS A 54 -1.13 14.25 8.16
N GLU A 55 -0.88 12.95 8.33
CA GLU A 55 0.47 12.41 8.38
C GLU A 55 1.20 12.51 7.03
N SER A 56 0.53 12.21 5.92
CA SER A 56 1.06 12.45 4.58
C SER A 56 1.52 13.90 4.43
N TYR A 57 0.69 14.85 4.88
CA TYR A 57 1.00 16.28 4.80
C TYR A 57 2.19 16.66 5.70
N GLU A 58 2.25 16.16 6.93
CA GLU A 58 3.36 16.41 7.86
C GLU A 58 4.70 15.87 7.32
N LEU A 59 4.72 14.64 6.81
CA LEU A 59 5.91 14.04 6.22
C LEU A 59 6.36 14.80 4.96
N PHE A 60 5.41 15.18 4.10
CA PHE A 60 5.68 15.99 2.91
C PHE A 60 6.26 17.37 3.27
N MET A 61 5.69 18.05 4.27
CA MET A 61 6.13 19.37 4.68
C MET A 61 7.48 19.35 5.39
N LYS A 62 7.82 18.25 6.06
CA LYS A 62 9.11 18.07 6.73
C LYS A 62 10.26 17.95 5.72
N ASP A 63 10.15 17.05 4.75
CA ASP A 63 11.14 16.87 3.69
C ASP A 63 10.48 16.33 2.42
N ARG A 64 10.16 17.26 1.50
CA ARG A 64 9.50 16.94 0.23
C ARG A 64 10.30 15.97 -0.63
N LYS A 65 11.63 16.08 -0.63
CA LYS A 65 12.49 15.25 -1.48
C LYS A 65 12.53 13.83 -0.93
N ASN A 66 12.73 13.70 0.39
CA ASN A 66 12.71 12.40 1.05
C ASN A 66 11.33 11.74 0.94
N PHE A 67 10.25 12.49 1.19
CA PHE A 67 8.88 11.99 1.04
C PHE A 67 8.63 11.43 -0.37
N THR A 68 8.96 12.19 -1.42
CA THR A 68 8.81 11.73 -2.80
C THR A 68 9.62 10.46 -3.06
N THR A 69 10.85 10.40 -2.55
CA THR A 69 11.74 9.24 -2.70
C THR A 69 11.15 7.99 -2.03
N ILE A 70 10.60 8.15 -0.82
CA ILE A 70 9.97 7.08 -0.06
C ILE A 70 8.71 6.59 -0.79
N ILE A 71 7.81 7.49 -1.19
CA ILE A 71 6.59 7.14 -1.93
C ILE A 71 6.92 6.41 -3.24
N ASP A 72 7.90 6.90 -4.00
CA ASP A 72 8.33 6.27 -5.26
C ASP A 72 8.94 4.89 -5.03
N SER A 73 9.69 4.71 -3.94
CA SER A 73 10.24 3.40 -3.56
C SER A 73 9.13 2.40 -3.26
N VAL A 74 8.12 2.80 -2.48
CA VAL A 74 6.96 1.96 -2.17
C VAL A 74 6.16 1.63 -3.43
N ARG A 75 5.92 2.61 -4.30
CA ARG A 75 5.24 2.40 -5.58
C ARG A 75 5.97 1.37 -6.44
N LYS A 76 7.28 1.51 -6.61
CA LYS A 76 8.09 0.56 -7.39
C LYS A 76 8.04 -0.86 -6.80
N ARG A 77 8.06 -0.98 -5.47
CA ARG A 77 7.91 -2.27 -4.78
C ARG A 77 6.55 -2.90 -5.09
N ALA A 78 5.46 -2.15 -4.89
CA ALA A 78 4.10 -2.61 -5.17
C ALA A 78 3.93 -3.02 -6.65
N GLU A 79 4.40 -2.19 -7.59
CA GLU A 79 4.34 -2.51 -9.02
C GLU A 79 5.11 -3.79 -9.39
N ALA A 80 6.31 -3.98 -8.82
CA ALA A 80 7.13 -5.16 -9.08
C ALA A 80 6.44 -6.45 -8.59
N GLU A 81 5.86 -6.42 -7.39
CA GLU A 81 5.13 -7.55 -6.82
C GLU A 81 3.84 -7.84 -7.58
N MET A 82 3.08 -6.82 -7.96
CA MET A 82 1.87 -6.99 -8.77
C MET A 82 2.18 -7.61 -10.13
N ARG A 83 3.28 -7.21 -10.79
CA ARG A 83 3.73 -7.85 -12.04
C ARG A 83 4.09 -9.31 -11.85
N ALA A 84 4.74 -9.66 -10.73
CA ALA A 84 5.06 -11.05 -10.42
C ALA A 84 3.77 -11.88 -10.25
N ILE A 85 2.80 -11.38 -9.48
CA ILE A 85 1.51 -12.03 -9.25
C ILE A 85 0.74 -12.23 -10.56
N LEU A 86 0.72 -11.21 -11.44
CA LEU A 86 0.06 -11.32 -12.76
C LEU A 86 0.74 -12.37 -13.64
N SER A 87 2.09 -12.39 -13.67
CA SER A 87 2.84 -13.40 -14.42
C SER A 87 2.59 -14.83 -13.92
N GLU A 88 2.46 -15.03 -12.61
CA GLU A 88 2.12 -16.33 -12.03
C GLU A 88 0.68 -16.75 -12.35
N LYS A 89 -0.28 -15.82 -12.29
CA LYS A 89 -1.68 -16.08 -12.66
C LYS A 89 -1.82 -16.47 -14.14
N GLU A 90 -1.05 -15.86 -15.03
CA GLU A 90 -1.02 -16.24 -16.45
C GLU A 90 -0.45 -17.65 -16.64
N LYS A 91 0.68 -17.98 -16.00
CA LYS A 91 1.27 -19.33 -16.06
C LYS A 91 0.35 -20.42 -15.50
N ALA A 92 -0.39 -20.12 -14.44
CA ALA A 92 -1.35 -21.03 -13.83
C ALA A 92 -2.61 -21.26 -14.70
N ARG A 93 -3.02 -20.26 -15.49
CA ARG A 93 -4.12 -20.39 -16.46
C ARG A 93 -3.73 -21.29 -17.63
N ASP A 94 -2.52 -21.15 -18.17
CA ASP A 94 -2.06 -21.95 -19.31
C ASP A 94 -1.95 -23.45 -18.99
N THR A 95 -1.62 -23.81 -17.75
CA THR A 95 -1.45 -25.21 -17.32
C THR A 95 -2.77 -25.94 -17.05
N THR A 96 -3.90 -25.24 -16.98
CA THR A 96 -5.21 -25.85 -16.70
C THR A 96 -5.96 -26.29 -17.97
N THR A 97 -5.54 -25.83 -19.15
CA THR A 97 -6.25 -26.09 -20.43
C THR A 97 -5.79 -27.38 -21.13
N VAL A 98 -4.87 -28.17 -20.55
CA VAL A 98 -4.34 -29.39 -21.16
C VAL A 98 -4.71 -30.63 -20.34
N LYS A 99 -6.00 -30.86 -20.12
CA LYS A 99 -6.56 -32.19 -19.77
C LYS A 99 -8.01 -32.30 -20.26
N GLU A 100 -8.16 -32.54 -21.57
CA GLU A 100 -9.29 -33.30 -22.13
C GLU A 100 -8.75 -34.29 -23.16
#